data_AF-A0A7V9U1F7-F1
#
_entry.id   AF-A0A7V9U1F7-F1
#
_cell.length_a   1.000
_cell.length_b   1.000
_cell.length_c   1.000
_cell.angle_alpha   90.00
_cell.angle_beta   90.00
_cell.angle_gamma   90.00
#
_symmetry.space_group_name_H-M   'P 1'
#
loop_
_entity.id
_entity.type
_entity.pdbx_description
1 polymer ?
#
loop_
_entity_poly.entity_id
_entity_poly.type
_entity_poly.pdbx_seq_one_letter_code
_entity_poly.pdbx_strand_id
1 'polypeptide(L)'
;MTDGDTVRVYIDRGFRDYSEKSIRLLDVDAKEKFTGTLESRALGIKHRIALEDWEEEHRYCSENPDRWPFYVRTFKDRQTFNRYVGVIWCEQEHSMNEHMRSVTQAADANVSE
;
A
#
# COMPACT_ATOMS: atom_id res chain seq x y z
N MET A 1 -8.41 1.27 2.81
CA MET A 1 -7.30 1.94 2.08
C MET A 1 -7.71 3.31 1.58
N THR A 2 -6.74 4.18 1.27
CA THR A 2 -7.03 5.54 0.78
C THR A 2 -6.62 5.73 -0.68
N ASP A 3 -5.47 5.24 -1.11
CA ASP A 3 -5.04 5.31 -2.52
C ASP A 3 -4.14 4.11 -2.92
N GLY A 4 -3.79 3.99 -4.19
CA GLY A 4 -2.98 2.89 -4.74
C GLY A 4 -1.51 2.85 -4.25
N ASP A 5 -1.08 3.84 -3.47
CA ASP A 5 0.24 3.87 -2.82
C ASP A 5 0.14 4.07 -1.30
N THR A 6 -1.08 4.09 -0.73
CA THR A 6 -1.31 4.53 0.64
C THR A 6 -2.26 3.58 1.38
N VAL A 7 -1.70 2.91 2.38
CA VAL A 7 -2.46 2.03 3.28
C VAL A 7 -2.76 2.71 4.62
N ARG A 8 -3.83 2.25 5.27
CA ARG A 8 -4.14 2.61 6.66
C ARG A 8 -3.85 1.39 7.51
N VAL A 9 -3.06 1.58 8.56
CA VAL A 9 -2.76 0.53 9.53
C VAL A 9 -3.30 0.92 10.90
N TYR A 10 -3.80 -0.09 11.61
CA TYR A 10 -4.19 0.04 13.01
C TYR A 10 -3.08 -0.55 13.86
N ILE A 11 -2.38 0.32 14.59
CA ILE A 11 -1.33 -0.08 15.52
C ILE A 11 -1.97 -0.26 16.89
N ASP A 12 -1.97 -1.49 17.39
CA ASP A 12 -2.31 -1.80 18.78
C ASP A 12 -1.25 -1.18 19.70
N ARG A 13 -1.70 -0.33 20.64
CA ARG A 13 -0.84 0.34 21.63
C ARG A 13 -0.95 -0.30 23.02
N GLY A 14 -1.65 -1.43 23.12
CA GLY A 14 -2.06 -2.05 24.37
C GLY A 14 -3.28 -1.36 24.99
N PHE A 15 -3.77 -1.90 26.11
CA PHE A 15 -4.85 -1.29 26.92
C PHE A 15 -6.15 -0.98 26.15
N ARG A 16 -6.46 -1.75 25.10
CA ARG A 16 -7.59 -1.51 24.19
C ARG A 16 -7.53 -0.15 23.48
N ASP A 17 -6.32 0.41 23.38
CA ASP A 17 -6.06 1.64 22.67
C ASP A 17 -5.38 1.34 21.33
N TYR A 18 -5.85 2.00 20.28
CA TYR A 18 -5.36 1.81 18.93
C TYR A 18 -4.99 3.17 18.35
N SER A 19 -4.03 3.18 17.44
CA SER A 19 -3.77 4.37 16.62
C SER A 19 -3.88 4.01 15.14
N GLU A 20 -4.71 4.75 14.43
CA GLU A 20 -4.75 4.69 12.97
C GLU A 20 -3.60 5.54 12.42
N LYS A 21 -2.80 4.95 11.52
CA LYS A 21 -1.73 5.66 10.80
C LYS A 21 -1.84 5.39 9.31
N SER A 22 -1.63 6.43 8.52
CA SER A 22 -1.45 6.30 7.07
C SER A 22 0.03 6.07 6.74
N ILE A 23 0.29 5.08 5.92
CA ILE A 23 1.64 4.72 5.45
C ILE A 23 1.64 4.80 3.94
N ARG A 24 2.50 5.67 3.39
CA ARG A 24 2.79 5.72 1.95
C ARG A 24 3.84 4.66 1.62
N LEU A 25 3.59 3.87 0.60
CA LEU A 25 4.52 2.86 0.13
C LEU A 25 5.76 3.54 -0.45
N LEU A 26 6.93 3.16 0.06
CA LEU A 26 8.23 3.63 -0.42
C LEU A 26 8.41 3.24 -1.89
N ASP A 27 8.82 4.23 -2.69
CA ASP A 27 9.12 4.12 -4.13
C ASP A 27 7.97 3.54 -4.97
N VAL A 28 6.72 3.75 -4.57
CA VAL A 28 5.52 3.45 -5.36
C VAL A 28 4.88 4.77 -5.78
N ASP A 29 4.69 4.95 -7.09
CA ASP A 29 4.03 6.14 -7.64
C ASP A 29 2.70 5.73 -8.30
N ALA A 30 1.66 5.63 -7.48
CA ALA A 30 0.32 5.36 -7.98
C ALA A 30 -0.36 6.67 -8.41
N LYS A 31 -1.04 6.65 -9.57
CA LYS A 31 -1.91 7.76 -9.97
C LYS A 31 -3.00 8.01 -8.93
N GLU A 32 -3.28 9.29 -8.68
CA GLU A 32 -4.31 9.74 -7.76
C GLU A 32 -5.71 9.48 -8.33
N LYS A 33 -6.62 8.93 -7.50
CA LYS A 33 -7.99 8.62 -7.96
C LYS A 33 -8.94 9.83 -8.02
N PHE A 34 -8.58 10.94 -7.37
CA PHE A 34 -9.45 12.13 -7.26
C PHE A 34 -8.96 13.35 -8.04
N THR A 35 -7.73 13.32 -8.58
CA THR A 35 -7.13 14.46 -9.29
C THR A 35 -6.65 14.03 -10.68
N GLY A 36 -6.37 14.98 -11.57
CA GLY A 36 -5.93 14.70 -12.94
C GLY A 36 -7.06 14.42 -13.95
N THR A 37 -6.66 13.88 -15.12
CA THR A 37 -7.54 13.52 -16.25
C THR A 37 -8.43 12.31 -15.92
N LEU A 38 -9.48 12.07 -16.72
CA LEU A 38 -10.34 10.89 -16.55
C LEU A 38 -9.55 9.58 -16.64
N GLU A 39 -8.58 9.49 -17.56
CA GLU A 39 -7.69 8.34 -17.73
C GLU A 39 -6.81 8.14 -16.49
N SER A 40 -6.18 9.21 -15.99
CA SER A 40 -5.36 9.16 -14.77
C SER A 40 -6.17 8.69 -13.56
N ARG A 41 -7.41 9.15 -13.42
CA ARG A 41 -8.29 8.71 -12.31
C ARG A 41 -8.68 7.24 -12.45
N ALA A 42 -8.97 6.78 -13.67
CA ALA A 42 -9.26 5.38 -13.94
C ALA A 42 -8.07 4.48 -13.60
N LEU A 43 -6.84 4.91 -13.91
CA LEU A 43 -5.62 4.24 -13.48
C LEU A 43 -5.46 4.23 -11.97
N GLY A 44 -5.73 5.35 -11.29
CA GLY A 44 -5.69 5.41 -9.82
C GLY A 44 -6.67 4.43 -9.16
N ILE A 45 -7.86 4.26 -9.73
CA ILE A 45 -8.82 3.23 -9.28
C ILE A 45 -8.23 1.83 -9.47
N LYS A 46 -7.62 1.54 -10.63
CA LYS A 46 -6.97 0.23 -10.89
C LYS A 46 -5.82 -0.05 -9.93
N HIS A 47 -4.97 0.94 -9.63
CA HIS A 47 -3.88 0.77 -8.68
C HIS A 47 -4.39 0.49 -7.27
N ARG A 48 -5.47 1.17 -6.84
CA ARG A 48 -6.11 0.86 -5.55
C ARG A 48 -6.65 -0.56 -5.52
N ILE A 49 -7.31 -1.01 -6.58
CA ILE A 49 -7.84 -2.38 -6.67
C ILE A 49 -6.70 -3.40 -6.59
N ALA A 50 -5.60 -3.19 -7.34
CA ALA A 50 -4.44 -4.09 -7.28
C ALA A 50 -3.84 -4.20 -5.86
N LEU A 51 -3.83 -3.10 -5.11
CA LEU A 51 -3.38 -3.10 -3.72
C LEU A 51 -4.35 -3.89 -2.82
N GLU A 52 -5.66 -3.70 -3.00
CA GLU A 52 -6.72 -4.45 -2.31
C GLU A 52 -6.65 -5.96 -2.63
N ASP A 53 -6.43 -6.32 -3.89
CA ASP A 53 -6.30 -7.71 -4.36
C ASP A 53 -5.04 -8.37 -3.77
N TRP A 54 -3.91 -7.67 -3.75
CA TRP A 54 -2.69 -8.18 -3.13
C TRP A 54 -2.89 -8.44 -1.63
N GLU A 55 -3.56 -7.55 -0.91
CA GLU A 55 -3.87 -7.75 0.51
C GLU A 55 -4.73 -9.00 0.71
N GLU A 56 -5.78 -9.18 -0.09
CA GLU A 56 -6.69 -10.33 0.02
C GLU A 56 -5.97 -11.65 -0.29
N GLU A 57 -5.17 -11.70 -1.36
CA GLU A 57 -4.37 -12.87 -1.75
C GLU A 57 -3.42 -13.30 -0.63
N HIS A 58 -2.85 -12.34 0.09
CA HIS A 58 -1.81 -12.59 1.10
C HIS A 58 -2.33 -12.55 2.54
N ARG A 59 -3.65 -12.38 2.76
CA ARG A 59 -4.27 -12.35 4.10
C ARG A 59 -4.08 -13.67 4.87
N TYR A 60 -3.81 -14.76 4.16
CA TYR A 60 -3.59 -16.09 4.74
C TYR A 60 -2.11 -16.54 4.67
N CYS A 61 -1.16 -15.63 4.44
CA CYS A 61 0.27 -15.98 4.40
C CYS A 61 0.85 -16.39 5.77
N SER A 62 0.13 -16.16 6.87
CA SER A 62 0.57 -16.60 8.21
C SER A 62 0.19 -18.07 8.43
N GLU A 63 1.14 -18.86 8.93
CA GLU A 63 0.89 -20.24 9.39
C GLU A 63 -0.02 -20.29 10.63
N ASN A 64 -0.12 -19.16 11.35
CA ASN A 64 -1.00 -19.00 12.50
C ASN A 64 -2.23 -18.13 12.13
N PRO A 65 -3.45 -18.67 12.14
CA PRO A 65 -4.66 -17.93 11.75
C PRO A 65 -5.00 -16.76 12.69
N ASP A 66 -4.50 -16.77 13.93
CA ASP A 66 -4.73 -15.70 14.91
C ASP A 66 -3.72 -14.55 14.79
N ARG A 67 -2.73 -14.68 13.90
CA ARG A 67 -1.66 -13.70 13.72
C ARG A 67 -1.90 -12.85 12.48
N TRP A 68 -1.74 -11.54 12.63
CA TRP A 68 -1.71 -10.63 11.49
C TRP A 68 -0.53 -10.98 10.56
N PRO A 69 -0.77 -11.23 9.25
CA PRO A 69 0.21 -11.84 8.36
C PRO A 69 1.20 -10.84 7.76
N PHE A 70 1.04 -9.54 8.03
CA PHE A 70 1.84 -8.48 7.43
C PHE A 70 2.76 -7.81 8.44
N TYR A 71 3.96 -7.51 7.96
CA TYR A 71 4.98 -6.75 8.66
C TYR A 71 5.14 -5.40 7.98
N VAL A 72 5.34 -4.37 8.79
CA VAL A 72 5.57 -3.02 8.30
C VAL A 72 6.86 -2.45 8.86
N ARG A 73 7.71 -1.91 7.98
CA ARG A 73 8.86 -1.11 8.38
C ARG A 73 8.67 0.31 7.89
N THR A 74 8.62 1.23 8.83
CA THR A 74 8.46 2.65 8.55
C THR A 74 9.79 3.37 8.59
N PHE A 75 9.86 4.43 7.79
CA PHE A 75 10.92 5.39 7.74
C PHE A 75 10.33 6.76 8.05
N LYS A 76 11.13 7.61 8.70
CA LYS A 76 10.73 9.00 8.91
C LYS A 76 10.79 9.70 7.57
N ASP A 77 9.64 10.15 7.07
CA ASP A 77 9.60 11.07 5.95
C ASP A 77 10.32 12.37 6.39
N ARG A 78 11.35 12.75 5.62
CA ARG A 78 12.13 13.96 5.89
C ARG A 78 11.43 15.22 5.38
N GLN A 79 10.44 15.08 4.52
CA GLN A 79 9.73 16.18 3.87
C GLN A 79 8.42 16.54 4.57
N THR A 80 7.70 15.56 5.12
CA THR A 80 6.44 15.82 5.84
C THR A 80 6.38 15.09 7.19
N PHE A 81 6.03 15.80 8.27
CA PHE A 81 5.92 15.22 9.61
C PHE A 81 4.63 14.40 9.82
N ASN A 82 3.68 14.46 8.89
CA ASN A 82 2.34 13.91 9.07
C ASN A 82 2.13 12.52 8.45
N ARG A 83 3.09 12.03 7.65
CA ARG A 83 2.97 10.75 6.96
C ARG A 83 4.20 9.88 7.23
N TYR A 84 3.96 8.60 7.46
CA TYR A 84 5.03 7.61 7.43
C TYR A 84 5.22 7.13 6.00
N VAL A 85 6.47 6.94 5.60
CA VAL A 85 6.81 6.20 4.40
C VAL A 85 7.26 4.82 4.84
N GLY A 86 6.90 3.77 4.12
CA GLY A 86 7.19 2.42 4.58
C GLY A 86 7.20 1.35 3.50
N VAL A 87 7.69 0.18 3.92
CA VAL A 87 7.66 -1.05 3.16
C VAL A 87 6.81 -2.07 3.90
N ILE A 88 6.03 -2.84 3.14
CA ILE A 88 5.13 -3.87 3.67
C ILE A 88 5.45 -5.20 3.00
N TRP A 89 5.51 -6.24 3.82
CA TRP A 89 5.72 -7.61 3.38
C TRP A 89 4.77 -8.55 4.12
N CYS A 90 4.38 -9.65 3.49
CA CYS A 90 3.74 -10.75 4.22
C CYS A 90 4.80 -11.66 4.87
N GLU A 91 4.36 -12.59 5.72
CA GLU A 91 5.24 -13.55 6.39
C GLU A 91 6.01 -14.48 5.45
N GLN A 92 5.51 -14.69 4.23
CA GLN A 92 6.19 -15.44 3.16
C GLN A 92 7.18 -14.57 2.36
N GLU A 93 7.53 -13.40 2.88
CA GLU A 93 8.49 -12.45 2.29
C GLU A 93 8.05 -11.81 0.96
N HIS A 94 6.79 -11.95 0.55
CA HIS A 94 6.25 -11.22 -0.60
C HIS A 94 6.09 -9.73 -0.26
N SER A 95 6.63 -8.85 -1.11
CA SER A 95 6.56 -7.39 -0.90
C SER A 95 5.40 -6.74 -1.65
N MET A 96 4.54 -6.04 -0.90
CA MET A 96 3.48 -5.19 -1.47
C MET A 96 4.08 -4.07 -2.34
N ASN A 97 5.20 -3.48 -1.91
CA ASN A 97 5.86 -2.40 -2.65
C ASN A 97 6.36 -2.87 -4.02
N GLU A 98 6.95 -4.06 -4.11
CA GLU A 98 7.42 -4.62 -5.38
C GLU A 98 6.26 -4.93 -6.33
N HIS A 99 5.20 -5.55 -5.80
CA HIS A 99 3.99 -5.80 -6.57
C HIS A 99 3.43 -4.48 -7.14
N MET A 100 3.23 -3.47 -6.29
CA MET A 100 2.67 -2.18 -6.71
C MET A 100 3.59 -1.41 -7.67
N ARG A 101 4.92 -1.50 -7.53
CA ARG A 101 5.85 -0.95 -8.53
C ARG A 101 5.66 -1.61 -9.90
N SER A 102 5.52 -2.94 -9.94
CA SER A 102 5.30 -3.64 -11.22
C SER A 102 3.98 -3.22 -11.88
N VAL A 103 2.91 -3.08 -11.09
CA VAL A 103 1.58 -2.65 -11.55
C VAL A 103 1.62 -1.23 -12.11
N THR A 104 2.21 -0.29 -11.37
CA THR A 104 2.29 1.13 -11.78
C THR A 104 3.15 1.33 -13.03
N GLN A 105 4.28 0.63 -13.12
CA GLN A 105 5.16 0.68 -14.30
C GLN A 105 4.50 0.08 -15.54
N ALA A 106 3.82 -1.06 -15.41
CA ALA A 106 3.08 -1.68 -16.51
C ALA A 106 1.94 -0.78 -17.01
N ALA A 107 1.27 -0.06 -16.11
CA ALA A 107 0.25 0.91 -16.48
C ALA A 107 0.83 2.10 -17.27
N ASP A 108 1.96 2.65 -16.85
CA ASP A 108 2.59 3.80 -17.52
C ASP A 108 3.15 3.42 -18.91
N ALA A 109 3.64 2.18 -19.09
CA ALA A 109 4.09 1.69 -20.39
C ALA A 109 2.95 1.64 -21.43
N ASN A 110 1.74 1.24 -21.01
CA ASN A 110 0.57 1.12 -21.90
C ASN A 110 -0.09 2.46 -22.28
N VAL A 111 0.31 3.58 -21.64
CA VAL A 111 -0.20 4.93 -21.95
C VAL A 111 0.69 5.65 -22.96
N SER A 112 1.88 5.10 -23.25
CA SER A 112 2.88 5.69 -24.14
C SER A 112 2.83 5.14 -25.58
N GLU A 113 1.92 4.21 -25.86
CA GLU A 113 1.59 3.67 -27.20
C GLU A 113 0.26 4.26 -27.72
#